data_AF-A0A9D1PGV8-F1
#
_entry.id   AF-A0A9D1PGV8-F1
#
_cell.length_a   1.000
_cell.length_b   1.000
_cell.length_c   1.000
_cell.angle_alpha   90.00
_cell.angle_beta   90.00
_cell.angle_gamma   90.00
#
_symmetry.space_group_name_H-M   'P 1'
#
loop_
_entity.id
_entity.type
_entity.pdbx_description
1 polymer ?
#
loop_
_entity_poly.entity_id
_entity_poly.type
_entity_poly.pdbx_seq_one_letter_code
_entity_poly.pdbx_strand_id
1 'polypeptide(L)'
;MNYVYMLKCIDDTYYIGWTNNIKKRLAAHNSTSSGAKYTRSRRPVTLVYCEGHNDKSSAMKREAELKKLSRIQKINLINSIKCGELLTIYDANENPCGNLPRNMVHALGLRHHVCHLWLIEEKNGVIGMWLQQRGKDRPLNPSMYDLAATGHIDPDETPLNAALREASEEIGIRFNENNVAILGTTEQSYPRPDGGFDDELVHAFAVRVDNEPNFNIGLEVERMVWISFSEFAKLERGAEFAQTSAGLIKASEVCCIGKGEWQAFEKHLKFNEKTC
;
A
#
# COMPACT_ATOMS: atom_id res chain seq x y z
N MET A 1 9.67 -5.74 -17.47
CA MET A 1 10.79 -5.62 -16.52
C MET A 1 11.37 -7.00 -16.25
N ASN A 2 12.69 -7.13 -16.18
CA ASN A 2 13.37 -8.32 -15.63
C ASN A 2 14.00 -7.93 -14.30
N TYR A 3 14.06 -8.87 -13.36
CA TYR A 3 14.56 -8.66 -12.01
C TYR A 3 15.78 -9.51 -11.77
N VAL A 4 16.81 -8.93 -11.16
CA VAL A 4 17.89 -9.68 -10.50
C VAL A 4 17.71 -9.47 -9.00
N TYR A 5 17.78 -10.55 -8.24
CA TYR A 5 17.46 -10.51 -6.81
C TYR A 5 18.43 -11.35 -5.99
N MET A 6 18.57 -10.98 -4.72
CA MET A 6 19.27 -11.75 -3.70
C MET A 6 18.31 -12.13 -2.59
N LEU A 7 18.30 -13.41 -2.24
CA LEU A 7 17.56 -13.95 -1.11
C LEU A 7 18.52 -14.33 0.01
N LYS A 8 18.19 -13.93 1.23
CA LYS A 8 18.81 -14.46 2.45
C LYS A 8 18.07 -15.73 2.85
N CYS A 9 18.82 -16.81 3.03
CA CYS A 9 18.32 -18.09 3.48
C CYS A 9 18.28 -18.16 5.02
N ILE A 10 17.55 -19.14 5.56
CA ILE A 10 17.48 -19.36 7.02
C ILE A 10 18.84 -19.70 7.65
N ASP A 11 19.76 -20.27 6.88
CA ASP A 11 21.14 -20.59 7.29
C ASP A 11 22.13 -19.42 7.05
N ASP A 12 21.61 -18.20 6.91
CA ASP A 12 22.34 -16.97 6.60
C ASP A 12 23.14 -16.99 5.28
N THR A 13 22.94 -17.99 4.41
CA THR A 13 23.53 -18.00 3.07
C THR A 13 22.72 -17.13 2.09
N TYR A 14 23.33 -16.80 0.96
CA TYR A 14 22.68 -15.97 -0.08
C TYR A 14 22.46 -16.76 -1.35
N TYR A 15 21.22 -16.76 -1.84
CA TYR A 15 20.86 -17.20 -3.17
C TYR A 15 20.70 -15.98 -4.09
N ILE A 16 21.21 -16.06 -5.32
CA ILE A 16 21.07 -15.01 -6.33
C ILE A 16 20.43 -15.61 -7.56
N GLY A 17 19.40 -14.95 -8.07
CA GLY A 17 18.65 -15.36 -9.23
C GLY A 17 18.19 -14.18 -10.07
N TRP A 18 17.65 -14.49 -11.24
CA TRP A 18 16.87 -13.53 -12.03
C TRP A 18 15.49 -14.10 -12.39
N THR A 19 14.55 -13.24 -12.75
CA THR A 19 13.19 -13.61 -13.18
C THR A 19 12.51 -12.46 -13.91
N ASN A 20 11.46 -12.72 -14.68
CA ASN A 20 10.57 -11.69 -15.22
C ASN A 20 9.29 -11.50 -14.38
N ASN A 21 9.11 -12.28 -13.31
CA ASN A 21 7.98 -12.16 -12.39
C ASN A 21 8.45 -12.46 -10.96
N ILE A 22 8.86 -11.40 -10.26
CA ILE A 22 9.43 -11.51 -8.91
C ILE A 22 8.43 -12.05 -7.89
N LYS A 23 7.18 -11.55 -7.91
CA LYS A 23 6.09 -11.99 -7.03
C LYS A 23 5.86 -13.51 -7.08
N LYS A 24 5.69 -14.09 -8.27
CA LYS A 24 5.54 -15.54 -8.44
C LYS A 24 6.82 -16.30 -8.07
N ARG A 25 7.99 -15.72 -8.35
CA ARG A 25 9.27 -16.37 -8.07
C ARG A 25 9.54 -16.50 -6.58
N LEU A 26 9.21 -15.49 -5.78
CA LEU A 26 9.32 -15.51 -4.32
C LEU A 26 8.42 -16.60 -3.73
N ALA A 27 7.16 -16.69 -4.18
CA ALA A 27 6.24 -17.74 -3.76
C ALA A 27 6.76 -19.15 -4.09
N ALA A 28 7.35 -19.32 -5.28
CA ALA A 28 7.96 -20.60 -5.65
C ALA A 28 9.16 -20.98 -4.75
N HIS A 29 9.97 -19.99 -4.35
CA HIS A 29 11.09 -20.23 -3.45
C HIS A 29 10.65 -20.71 -2.06
N ASN A 30 9.56 -20.17 -1.52
CA ASN A 30 9.08 -20.47 -0.16
C ASN A 30 8.06 -21.61 -0.09
N SER A 31 7.18 -21.76 -1.07
CA SER A 31 5.97 -22.58 -0.92
C SER A 31 5.93 -23.86 -1.77
N THR A 32 6.73 -23.97 -2.83
CA THR A 32 6.55 -25.06 -3.82
C THR A 32 7.81 -25.89 -4.02
N SER A 33 7.70 -27.06 -4.65
CA SER A 33 8.90 -27.76 -5.15
C SER A 33 9.52 -27.07 -6.37
N SER A 34 8.83 -26.12 -7.03
CA SER A 34 9.31 -25.43 -8.24
C SER A 34 10.31 -24.29 -7.97
N GLY A 35 10.57 -23.95 -6.71
CA GLY A 35 11.70 -23.12 -6.31
C GLY A 35 13.06 -23.76 -6.64
N ALA A 36 14.13 -22.96 -6.57
CA ALA A 36 15.48 -23.47 -6.81
C ALA A 36 15.84 -24.60 -5.83
N LYS A 37 16.51 -25.66 -6.33
CA LYS A 37 16.98 -26.78 -5.49
C LYS A 37 17.76 -26.29 -4.28
N TYR A 38 18.57 -25.25 -4.44
CA TYR A 38 19.38 -24.65 -3.39
C TYR A 38 18.55 -24.12 -2.21
N THR A 39 17.47 -23.40 -2.50
CA THR A 39 16.62 -22.77 -1.46
C THR A 39 15.67 -23.75 -0.81
N ARG A 40 15.34 -24.88 -1.46
CA ARG A 40 14.32 -25.83 -0.98
C ARG A 40 14.58 -26.34 0.44
N SER A 41 15.84 -26.60 0.79
CA SER A 41 16.25 -27.05 2.13
C SER A 41 16.66 -25.90 3.06
N ARG A 42 16.40 -24.63 2.68
CA ARG A 42 16.89 -23.42 3.36
C ARG A 42 15.81 -22.36 3.56
N ARG A 43 14.58 -22.83 3.68
CA ARG A 43 13.38 -21.99 3.88
C ARG A 43 13.19 -21.65 5.37
N PRO A 44 12.49 -20.55 5.68
CA PRO A 44 12.04 -19.51 4.75
C PRO A 44 13.22 -18.73 4.16
N VAL A 45 13.02 -18.15 2.98
CA VAL A 45 13.97 -17.21 2.36
C VAL A 45 13.34 -15.83 2.28
N THR A 46 14.15 -14.80 2.48
CA THR A 46 13.72 -13.39 2.45
C THR A 46 14.45 -12.62 1.35
N LEU A 47 13.73 -11.79 0.62
CA LEU A 47 14.25 -10.84 -0.35
C LEU A 47 15.01 -9.73 0.38
N VAL A 48 16.30 -9.61 0.09
CA VAL A 48 17.18 -8.62 0.73
C VAL A 48 17.80 -7.65 -0.28
N TYR A 49 17.64 -7.91 -1.57
CA TYR A 49 18.09 -7.03 -2.65
C TYR A 49 17.31 -7.35 -3.93
N CYS A 50 16.93 -6.33 -4.68
CA CYS A 50 16.28 -6.46 -5.98
C CYS A 50 16.64 -5.28 -6.88
N GLU A 51 16.80 -5.52 -8.17
CA GLU A 51 17.06 -4.49 -9.17
C GLU A 51 16.36 -4.85 -10.50
N GLY A 52 15.91 -3.82 -11.22
CA GLY A 52 15.22 -3.94 -12.50
C GLY A 52 16.18 -3.83 -13.69
N HIS A 53 15.90 -4.60 -14.74
CA HIS A 53 16.66 -4.66 -16.00
C HIS A 53 15.70 -4.68 -17.20
N ASN A 54 16.09 -4.00 -18.27
CA ASN A 54 15.26 -3.85 -19.47
C ASN A 54 15.11 -5.16 -20.25
N ASP A 55 16.13 -6.01 -20.22
CA ASP A 55 16.16 -7.24 -21.01
C ASP A 55 16.76 -8.42 -20.22
N LYS A 56 16.56 -9.62 -20.75
CA LYS A 56 17.03 -10.86 -20.13
C LYS A 56 18.56 -10.96 -20.09
N SER A 57 19.24 -10.45 -21.11
CA SER A 57 20.70 -10.54 -21.25
C SER A 57 21.40 -9.68 -20.19
N SER A 58 20.94 -8.44 -19.99
CA SER A 58 21.42 -7.55 -18.92
C SER A 58 21.21 -8.17 -17.53
N ALA A 59 20.01 -8.70 -17.26
CA ALA A 59 19.72 -9.39 -16.00
C ALA A 59 20.64 -10.60 -15.75
N MET A 60 20.87 -11.46 -16.76
CA MET A 60 21.73 -12.64 -16.62
C MET A 60 23.22 -12.30 -16.42
N LYS A 61 23.72 -11.28 -17.13
CA LYS A 61 25.09 -10.78 -16.92
C LYS A 61 25.27 -10.31 -15.49
N ARG A 62 24.32 -9.54 -15.00
CA ARG A 62 24.36 -8.97 -13.68
C ARG A 62 24.16 -10.00 -12.56
N GLU A 63 23.32 -11.01 -12.77
CA GLU A 63 23.24 -12.18 -11.89
C GLU A 63 24.63 -12.86 -11.74
N ALA A 64 25.37 -13.03 -12.85
CA ALA A 64 26.70 -13.63 -12.83
C ALA A 64 27.74 -12.76 -12.09
N GLU A 65 27.66 -11.44 -12.21
CA GLU A 65 28.49 -10.50 -11.44
C GLU A 65 28.22 -10.62 -9.94
N LEU A 66 26.94 -10.58 -9.53
CA LEU A 66 26.55 -10.68 -8.12
C LEU A 66 26.96 -12.02 -7.51
N LYS A 67 26.92 -13.11 -8.28
CA LYS A 67 27.38 -14.43 -7.82
C LYS A 67 28.87 -14.48 -7.50
N LYS A 68 29.70 -13.72 -8.23
CA LYS A 68 31.16 -13.61 -8.01
C LYS A 68 31.52 -12.79 -6.77
N LEU A 69 30.61 -11.98 -6.24
CA LEU A 69 30.86 -11.19 -5.04
C LEU A 69 31.12 -12.09 -3.82
N SER A 70 32.08 -11.68 -3.00
CA SER A 70 32.32 -12.27 -1.69
C SER A 70 31.11 -12.05 -0.78
N ARG A 71 31.03 -12.81 0.33
CA ARG A 71 29.98 -12.62 1.34
C ARG A 71 29.95 -11.17 1.85
N ILE A 72 31.12 -10.60 2.13
CA ILE A 72 31.25 -9.22 2.64
C ILE A 72 30.76 -8.21 1.59
N GLN A 73 31.12 -8.39 0.32
CA GLN A 73 30.66 -7.52 -0.75
C GLN A 73 29.13 -7.55 -0.93
N LYS A 74 28.52 -8.73 -0.79
CA LYS A 74 27.05 -8.89 -0.82
C LYS A 74 26.38 -8.15 0.35
N ILE A 75 26.93 -8.28 1.55
CA ILE A 75 26.43 -7.56 2.74
C ILE A 75 26.53 -6.05 2.54
N ASN A 76 27.67 -5.56 2.04
CA ASN A 76 27.86 -4.13 1.78
C ASN A 76 26.85 -3.60 0.74
N LEU A 77 26.58 -4.37 -0.32
CA LEU A 77 25.57 -4.01 -1.33
C LEU A 77 24.15 -3.98 -0.75
N ILE A 78 23.79 -4.95 0.10
CA ILE A 78 22.50 -4.96 0.79
C ILE A 78 22.39 -3.74 1.71
N ASN A 79 23.45 -3.40 2.45
CA ASN A 79 23.42 -2.27 3.37
C ASN A 79 23.38 -0.92 2.64
N SER A 80 24.00 -0.81 1.46
CA SER A 80 24.00 0.46 0.69
C SER A 80 22.61 0.87 0.20
N ILE A 81 21.66 -0.06 0.12
CA ILE A 81 20.29 0.25 -0.28
C ILE A 81 19.35 0.53 0.91
N LYS A 82 19.73 0.19 2.14
CA LYS A 82 18.85 0.34 3.33
C LYS A 82 18.81 1.79 3.84
N CYS A 83 18.07 2.65 3.14
CA CYS A 83 17.84 4.02 3.55
C CYS A 83 16.34 4.39 3.41
N GLY A 84 15.81 5.12 4.40
CA GLY A 84 14.41 5.54 4.44
C GLY A 84 13.46 4.52 5.05
N GLU A 85 12.16 4.78 4.87
CA GLU A 85 11.06 3.91 5.28
C GLU A 85 11.16 2.54 4.59
N LEU A 86 10.92 1.46 5.35
CA LEU A 86 10.94 0.09 4.84
C LEU A 86 9.52 -0.42 4.71
N LEU A 87 9.23 -1.13 3.62
CA LEU A 87 7.96 -1.80 3.42
C LEU A 87 8.15 -3.31 3.39
N THR A 88 7.19 -4.03 3.95
CA THR A 88 7.11 -5.49 3.82
C THR A 88 6.74 -5.87 2.39
N ILE A 89 7.53 -6.75 1.79
CA ILE A 89 7.29 -7.34 0.47
C ILE A 89 6.53 -8.64 0.63
N TYR A 90 5.50 -8.82 -0.18
CA TYR A 90 4.67 -10.02 -0.20
C TYR A 90 4.88 -10.84 -1.48
N ASP A 91 4.78 -12.15 -1.36
CA ASP A 91 4.82 -13.04 -2.51
C ASP A 91 3.43 -13.21 -3.17
N ALA A 92 3.35 -14.01 -4.23
CA ALA A 92 2.08 -14.24 -4.95
C ALA A 92 0.98 -14.91 -4.12
N ASN A 93 1.31 -15.43 -2.94
CA ASN A 93 0.38 -16.06 -2.01
C ASN A 93 0.14 -15.16 -0.77
N GLU A 94 0.52 -13.88 -0.84
CA GLU A 94 0.42 -12.90 0.25
C GLU A 94 1.18 -13.31 1.53
N ASN A 95 2.27 -14.07 1.39
CA ASN A 95 3.17 -14.30 2.52
C ASN A 95 4.26 -13.23 2.56
N PRO A 96 4.57 -12.66 3.74
CA PRO A 96 5.67 -11.72 3.89
C PRO A 96 6.99 -12.41 3.57
N CYS A 97 7.82 -11.77 2.76
CA CYS A 97 9.01 -12.39 2.18
C CYS A 97 10.20 -11.44 2.10
N GLY A 98 10.28 -10.42 2.95
CA GLY A 98 11.43 -9.51 3.07
C GLY A 98 10.99 -8.06 3.23
N ASN A 99 11.92 -7.19 3.62
CA ASN A 99 11.65 -5.75 3.79
C ASN A 99 12.61 -4.97 2.90
N LEU A 100 12.09 -4.04 2.11
CA LEU A 100 12.87 -3.19 1.21
C LEU A 100 12.46 -1.72 1.34
N PRO A 101 13.36 -0.78 1.04
CA PRO A 101 13.04 0.66 1.04
C PRO A 101 11.83 1.00 0.17
N ARG A 102 10.94 1.86 0.68
CA ARG A 102 9.71 2.31 0.01
C ARG A 102 9.95 2.78 -1.42
N ASN A 103 10.98 3.60 -1.65
CA ASN A 103 11.31 4.08 -2.99
C ASN A 103 11.64 2.94 -3.97
N MET A 104 12.32 1.89 -3.50
CA MET A 104 12.63 0.72 -4.32
C MET A 104 11.40 -0.15 -4.56
N VAL A 105 10.54 -0.33 -3.56
CA VAL A 105 9.28 -1.08 -3.67
C VAL A 105 8.44 -0.50 -4.81
N HIS A 106 8.21 0.81 -4.77
CA HIS A 106 7.46 1.56 -5.77
C HIS A 106 8.15 1.60 -7.13
N ALA A 107 9.47 1.81 -7.19
CA ALA A 107 10.20 1.82 -8.46
C ALA A 107 10.20 0.45 -9.18
N LEU A 108 10.13 -0.64 -8.43
CA LEU A 108 10.21 -2.01 -8.96
C LEU A 108 8.84 -2.68 -9.11
N GLY A 109 7.77 -2.07 -8.60
CA GLY A 109 6.43 -2.67 -8.56
C GLY A 109 6.38 -3.93 -7.72
N LEU A 110 7.04 -3.91 -6.54
CA LEU A 110 7.01 -5.05 -5.63
C LEU A 110 5.72 -5.04 -4.83
N ARG A 111 5.09 -6.21 -4.71
CA ARG A 111 3.84 -6.37 -3.96
C ARG A 111 4.05 -5.98 -2.51
N HIS A 112 3.22 -5.06 -2.05
CA HIS A 112 3.20 -4.58 -0.67
C HIS A 112 1.75 -4.34 -0.24
N HIS A 113 1.52 -4.19 1.06
CA HIS A 113 0.18 -3.96 1.62
C HIS A 113 0.08 -2.52 2.12
N VAL A 114 -1.13 -1.97 2.07
CA VAL A 114 -1.47 -0.62 2.56
C VAL A 114 -2.77 -0.69 3.36
N CYS A 115 -3.05 0.34 4.15
CA CYS A 115 -4.28 0.45 4.93
C CYS A 115 -5.04 1.73 4.60
N HIS A 116 -6.36 1.62 4.44
CA HIS A 116 -7.25 2.75 4.17
C HIS A 116 -8.35 2.83 5.23
N LEU A 117 -8.61 4.04 5.73
CA LEU A 117 -9.63 4.30 6.75
C LEU A 117 -10.72 5.23 6.22
N TRP A 118 -11.96 4.73 6.23
CA TRP A 118 -13.18 5.49 5.96
C TRP A 118 -13.71 6.09 7.26
N LEU A 119 -13.75 7.42 7.35
CA LEU A 119 -14.30 8.13 8.50
C LEU A 119 -15.72 8.62 8.19
N ILE A 120 -16.71 8.00 8.83
CA ILE A 120 -18.14 8.16 8.51
C ILE A 120 -18.80 9.08 9.53
N GLU A 121 -19.58 10.04 9.05
CA GLU A 121 -20.43 10.90 9.89
C GLU A 121 -21.80 11.08 9.23
N GLU A 122 -22.85 11.10 10.06
CA GLU A 122 -24.20 11.47 9.63
C GLU A 122 -24.50 12.91 10.05
N LYS A 123 -24.80 13.78 9.07
CA LYS A 123 -25.16 15.19 9.30
C LYS A 123 -26.60 15.41 8.86
N ASN A 124 -27.47 15.82 9.80
CA ASN A 124 -28.88 16.13 9.53
C ASN A 124 -29.64 15.02 8.76
N GLY A 125 -29.43 13.75 9.13
CA GLY A 125 -30.06 12.60 8.45
C GLY A 125 -29.38 12.18 7.15
N VAL A 126 -28.25 12.80 6.77
CA VAL A 126 -27.49 12.45 5.57
C VAL A 126 -26.18 11.80 5.97
N ILE A 127 -26.02 10.54 5.58
CA ILE A 127 -24.77 9.80 5.79
C ILE A 127 -23.71 10.20 4.76
N GLY A 128 -22.48 10.38 5.23
CA GLY A 128 -21.34 10.71 4.40
C GLY A 128 -20.03 10.36 5.07
N MET A 129 -18.95 10.90 4.54
CA MET A 129 -17.61 10.68 5.03
C MET A 129 -16.76 11.93 4.98
N TRP A 130 -15.65 11.85 5.70
CA TRP A 130 -14.58 12.83 5.66
C TRP A 130 -13.51 12.41 4.64
N LEU A 131 -13.17 13.35 3.76
CA LEU A 131 -12.01 13.28 2.88
C LEU A 131 -10.92 14.19 3.43
N GLN A 132 -9.67 13.73 3.35
CA GLN A 132 -8.53 14.61 3.57
C GLN A 132 -8.16 15.32 2.26
N GLN A 133 -7.75 16.57 2.33
CA GLN A 133 -7.01 17.22 1.23
C GLN A 133 -5.53 17.13 1.53
N ARG A 134 -4.77 16.48 0.65
CA ARG A 134 -3.33 16.27 0.78
C ARG A 134 -2.57 17.59 0.77
N GLY A 135 -1.50 17.69 1.55
CA GLY A 135 -0.62 18.85 1.60
C GLY A 135 -0.05 19.26 0.23
N LYS A 136 0.28 20.55 0.06
CA LYS A 136 0.82 21.10 -1.19
C LYS A 136 2.24 20.65 -1.51
N ASP A 137 2.99 20.27 -0.48
CA ASP A 137 4.38 19.80 -0.55
C ASP A 137 4.50 18.29 -0.79
N ARG A 138 3.37 17.60 -0.93
CA ARG A 138 3.35 16.14 -1.16
C ARG A 138 3.99 15.80 -2.51
N PRO A 139 4.93 14.84 -2.54
CA PRO A 139 5.64 14.49 -3.77
C PRO A 139 4.72 13.86 -4.82
N LEU A 140 3.63 13.23 -4.38
CA LEU A 140 2.60 12.67 -5.24
C LEU A 140 1.22 13.20 -4.86
N ASN A 141 0.45 13.52 -5.90
CA ASN A 141 -0.92 14.01 -5.81
C ASN A 141 -1.09 15.18 -4.82
N PRO A 142 -0.26 16.24 -4.91
CA PRO A 142 -0.38 17.40 -4.02
C PRO A 142 -1.75 18.07 -4.19
N SER A 143 -2.34 18.52 -3.08
CA SER A 143 -3.66 19.17 -3.03
C SER A 143 -4.86 18.31 -3.48
N MET A 144 -4.66 17.03 -3.82
CA MET A 144 -5.77 16.12 -4.15
C MET A 144 -6.49 15.65 -2.88
N TYR A 145 -7.74 15.23 -3.03
CA TYR A 145 -8.54 14.63 -1.98
C TYR A 145 -8.37 13.11 -1.94
N ASP A 146 -8.27 12.57 -0.73
CA ASP A 146 -8.15 11.14 -0.46
C ASP A 146 -9.09 10.73 0.69
N LEU A 147 -9.14 9.44 1.00
CA LEU A 147 -9.82 8.94 2.20
C LEU A 147 -9.23 9.54 3.48
N ALA A 148 -9.96 9.43 4.59
CA ALA A 148 -9.63 10.14 5.81
C ALA A 148 -8.23 9.85 6.36
N ALA A 149 -7.75 8.62 6.23
CA ALA A 149 -6.35 8.28 6.41
C ALA A 149 -5.95 7.13 5.48
N THR A 150 -4.78 7.25 4.83
CA THR A 150 -4.26 6.22 3.92
C THR A 150 -2.75 6.10 4.08
N GLY A 151 -2.23 4.88 4.23
CA GLY A 151 -0.80 4.74 4.47
C GLY A 151 -0.26 3.33 4.30
N HIS A 152 1.05 3.21 4.47
CA HIS A 152 1.73 1.93 4.39
C HIS A 152 1.74 1.24 5.74
N ILE A 153 1.88 -0.09 5.70
CA ILE A 153 1.99 -0.91 6.91
C ILE A 153 3.47 -1.17 7.17
N ASP A 154 3.94 -0.76 8.35
CA ASP A 154 5.33 -0.96 8.74
C ASP A 154 5.66 -2.46 8.90
N PRO A 155 6.95 -2.85 8.80
CA PRO A 155 7.35 -4.21 9.12
C PRO A 155 6.90 -4.63 10.52
N ASP A 156 6.31 -5.83 10.59
CA ASP A 156 5.76 -6.43 11.82
C ASP A 156 4.53 -5.69 12.40
N GLU A 157 3.99 -4.68 11.71
CA GLU A 157 2.76 -3.97 12.08
C GLU A 157 1.51 -4.72 11.56
N THR A 158 0.42 -4.69 12.33
CA THR A 158 -0.87 -5.21 11.85
C THR A 158 -1.57 -4.16 10.98
N PRO A 159 -2.37 -4.57 9.97
CA PRO A 159 -3.07 -3.59 9.12
C PRO A 159 -3.98 -2.63 9.89
N LEU A 160 -4.62 -3.08 10.98
CA LEU A 160 -5.46 -2.23 11.83
C LEU A 160 -4.62 -1.21 12.61
N ASN A 161 -3.48 -1.63 13.18
CA ASN A 161 -2.61 -0.71 13.90
C ASN A 161 -2.04 0.36 12.98
N ALA A 162 -1.68 0.00 11.75
CA ALA A 162 -1.27 0.95 10.72
C ALA A 162 -2.38 1.98 10.46
N ALA A 163 -3.63 1.54 10.21
CA ALA A 163 -4.74 2.46 9.97
C ALA A 163 -4.99 3.42 11.14
N LEU A 164 -4.86 2.93 12.38
CA LEU A 164 -5.01 3.73 13.60
C LEU A 164 -3.85 4.72 13.79
N ARG A 165 -2.62 4.32 13.47
CA ARG A 165 -1.43 5.18 13.49
C ARG A 165 -1.56 6.30 12.46
N GLU A 166 -1.85 5.96 11.20
CA GLU A 166 -2.06 6.92 10.11
C GLU A 166 -3.16 7.91 10.48
N ALA A 167 -4.29 7.46 11.02
CA ALA A 167 -5.34 8.36 11.50
C ALA A 167 -4.88 9.30 12.63
N SER A 168 -4.03 8.82 13.54
CA SER A 168 -3.47 9.66 14.60
C SER A 168 -2.44 10.66 14.09
N GLU A 169 -1.69 10.32 13.04
CA GLU A 169 -0.60 11.14 12.48
C GLU A 169 -1.11 12.16 11.45
N GLU A 170 -2.01 11.75 10.56
CA GLU A 170 -2.52 12.57 9.46
C GLU A 170 -3.64 13.52 9.91
N ILE A 171 -4.62 13.00 10.65
CA ILE A 171 -5.85 13.75 11.01
C ILE A 171 -5.99 14.00 12.52
N GLY A 172 -5.05 13.49 13.32
CA GLY A 172 -4.95 13.78 14.75
C GLY A 172 -5.96 13.04 15.62
N ILE A 173 -6.60 11.97 15.11
CA ILE A 173 -7.64 11.24 15.85
C ILE A 173 -7.13 9.88 16.28
N ARG A 174 -7.29 9.56 17.56
CA ARG A 174 -7.04 8.23 18.11
C ARG A 174 -8.36 7.49 18.28
N PHE A 175 -8.54 6.42 17.52
CA PHE A 175 -9.70 5.55 17.67
C PHE A 175 -9.40 4.36 18.58
N ASN A 176 -10.44 3.84 19.23
CA ASN A 176 -10.39 2.54 19.88
C ASN A 176 -10.61 1.46 18.81
N GLU A 177 -9.74 0.45 18.77
CA GLU A 177 -9.81 -0.68 17.82
C GLU A 177 -11.20 -1.36 17.80
N ASN A 178 -11.89 -1.42 18.95
CA ASN A 178 -13.21 -2.06 19.06
C ASN A 178 -14.32 -1.30 18.31
N ASN A 179 -14.07 -0.03 17.95
CA ASN A 179 -15.02 0.81 17.21
C ASN A 179 -14.72 0.84 15.70
N VAL A 180 -13.72 0.09 15.24
CA VAL A 180 -13.31 0.05 13.84
C VAL A 180 -13.86 -1.20 13.17
N ALA A 181 -14.69 -1.00 12.14
CA ALA A 181 -15.19 -2.07 11.30
C ALA A 181 -14.14 -2.49 10.25
N ILE A 182 -13.94 -3.79 10.10
CA ILE A 182 -13.08 -4.37 9.05
C ILE A 182 -13.94 -4.56 7.79
N LEU A 183 -13.58 -3.88 6.70
CA LEU A 183 -14.29 -3.96 5.43
C LEU A 183 -13.77 -5.09 4.53
N GLY A 184 -12.55 -5.56 4.79
CA GLY A 184 -11.86 -6.60 4.01
C GLY A 184 -10.75 -6.02 3.17
N THR A 185 -10.40 -6.73 2.08
CA THR A 185 -9.25 -6.37 1.24
C THR A 185 -9.63 -6.15 -0.22
N THR A 186 -8.97 -5.21 -0.89
CA THR A 186 -9.10 -4.95 -2.33
C THR A 186 -7.73 -4.86 -2.98
N GLU A 187 -7.58 -5.38 -4.19
CA GLU A 187 -6.33 -5.25 -4.96
C GLU A 187 -6.33 -3.96 -5.77
N GLN A 188 -5.21 -3.22 -5.73
CA GLN A 188 -4.99 -2.05 -6.56
C GLN A 188 -3.67 -2.21 -7.31
N SER A 189 -3.68 -1.92 -8.61
CA SER A 189 -2.48 -2.01 -9.45
C SER A 189 -2.49 -0.95 -10.52
N TYR A 190 -1.56 0.01 -10.44
CA TYR A 190 -1.54 1.15 -11.35
C TYR A 190 -0.14 1.78 -11.49
N PRO A 191 0.17 2.37 -12.66
CA PRO A 191 1.40 3.12 -12.83
C PRO A 191 1.37 4.41 -12.02
N ARG A 192 2.52 4.78 -11.46
CA ARG A 192 2.67 6.01 -10.68
C ARG A 192 3.13 7.18 -11.57
N PRO A 193 2.78 8.43 -11.24
CA PRO A 193 3.25 9.61 -11.97
C PRO A 193 4.78 9.78 -12.00
N ASP A 194 5.48 9.22 -11.00
CA ASP A 194 6.94 9.24 -10.87
C ASP A 194 7.65 8.16 -11.72
N GLY A 195 6.90 7.36 -12.48
CA GLY A 195 7.42 6.26 -13.30
C GLY A 195 7.55 4.92 -12.57
N GLY A 196 7.19 4.85 -11.28
CA GLY A 196 7.04 3.60 -10.54
C GLY A 196 5.72 2.88 -10.82
N PHE A 197 5.42 1.88 -10.01
CA PHE A 197 4.21 1.07 -10.10
C PHE A 197 3.74 0.65 -8.71
N ASP A 198 2.47 0.89 -8.41
CA ASP A 198 1.83 0.38 -7.20
C ASP A 198 1.23 -1.00 -7.54
N ASP A 199 1.61 -2.04 -6.79
CA ASP A 199 0.98 -3.38 -6.78
C ASP A 199 0.62 -3.69 -5.33
N GLU A 200 -0.61 -3.33 -4.95
CA GLU A 200 -1.03 -3.19 -3.57
C GLU A 200 -2.18 -4.14 -3.23
N LEU A 201 -2.12 -4.69 -2.01
CA LEU A 201 -3.30 -5.21 -1.33
C LEU A 201 -3.72 -4.19 -0.26
N VAL A 202 -4.87 -3.57 -0.46
CA VAL A 202 -5.45 -2.60 0.44
C VAL A 202 -6.23 -3.33 1.52
N HIS A 203 -5.94 -3.06 2.79
CA HIS A 203 -6.78 -3.42 3.93
C HIS A 203 -7.67 -2.23 4.29
N ALA A 204 -8.98 -2.37 4.10
CA ALA A 204 -9.93 -1.28 4.27
C ALA A 204 -10.66 -1.39 5.61
N PHE A 205 -10.80 -0.24 6.27
CA PHE A 205 -11.43 -0.09 7.57
C PHE A 205 -12.45 1.05 7.54
N ALA A 206 -13.46 0.99 8.40
CA ALA A 206 -14.40 2.09 8.60
C ALA A 206 -14.59 2.38 10.08
N VAL A 207 -14.75 3.66 10.41
CA VAL A 207 -15.12 4.10 11.75
C VAL A 207 -16.20 5.16 11.64
N ARG A 208 -17.22 5.07 12.50
CA ARG A 208 -18.31 6.04 12.58
C ARG A 208 -18.04 7.01 13.74
N VAL A 209 -18.26 8.28 13.50
CA VAL A 209 -18.24 9.34 14.53
C VAL A 209 -19.62 9.97 14.65
N ASP A 210 -19.97 10.36 15.87
CA ASP A 210 -21.29 10.93 16.18
C ASP A 210 -21.41 12.40 15.78
N ASN A 211 -20.28 13.11 15.76
CA ASN A 211 -20.18 14.51 15.38
C ASN A 211 -18.83 14.79 14.72
N GLU A 212 -18.76 15.94 14.06
CA GLU A 212 -17.53 16.48 13.48
C GLU A 212 -16.38 16.41 14.48
N PRO A 213 -15.32 15.64 14.17
CA PRO A 213 -14.17 15.53 15.05
C PRO A 213 -13.41 16.84 15.15
N ASN A 214 -12.76 17.05 16.30
CA ASN A 214 -11.76 18.10 16.42
C ASN A 214 -10.44 17.60 15.78
N PHE A 215 -10.30 17.80 14.48
CA PHE A 215 -9.12 17.38 13.74
C PHE A 215 -7.87 18.16 14.18
N ASN A 216 -6.82 17.45 14.56
CA ASN A 216 -5.49 18.03 14.76
C ASN A 216 -4.61 17.62 13.59
N ILE A 217 -4.72 18.41 12.51
CA ILE A 217 -4.17 18.12 11.19
C ILE A 217 -2.64 18.00 11.25
N GLY A 218 -2.11 16.86 10.80
CA GLY A 218 -0.69 16.60 10.69
C GLY A 218 -0.04 17.32 9.49
N LEU A 219 1.27 17.15 9.34
CA LEU A 219 2.03 17.77 8.24
C LEU A 219 1.64 17.22 6.85
N GLU A 220 0.85 16.15 6.79
CA GLU A 220 0.44 15.49 5.54
C GLU A 220 -0.79 16.06 4.89
N VAL A 221 -1.55 16.83 5.66
CA VAL A 221 -2.92 17.17 5.36
C VAL A 221 -3.08 18.68 5.42
N GLU A 222 -3.76 19.23 4.43
CA GLU A 222 -4.09 20.67 4.40
C GLU A 222 -5.39 20.93 5.18
N ARG A 223 -6.40 20.08 4.98
CA ARG A 223 -7.73 20.21 5.62
C ARG A 223 -8.56 18.94 5.45
N MET A 224 -9.64 18.83 6.22
CA MET A 224 -10.68 17.82 6.06
C MET A 224 -11.94 18.43 5.44
N VAL A 225 -12.60 17.69 4.55
CA VAL A 225 -13.87 18.09 3.93
C VAL A 225 -14.87 16.94 4.03
N TRP A 226 -16.12 17.25 4.35
CA TRP A 226 -17.17 16.25 4.41
C TRP A 226 -17.90 16.17 3.07
N ILE A 227 -18.21 14.96 2.63
CA ILE A 227 -18.99 14.67 1.41
C ILE A 227 -20.04 13.61 1.73
N SER A 228 -21.27 13.78 1.22
CA SER A 228 -22.28 12.73 1.37
C SER A 228 -21.92 11.53 0.50
N PHE A 229 -22.37 10.33 0.91
CA PHE A 229 -22.18 9.15 0.07
C PHE A 229 -22.91 9.25 -1.27
N SER A 230 -24.02 9.99 -1.33
CA SER A 230 -24.71 10.27 -2.59
C SER A 230 -23.87 11.09 -3.55
N GLU A 231 -23.13 12.10 -3.08
CA GLU A 231 -22.24 12.93 -3.89
C GLU A 231 -20.98 12.16 -4.30
N PHE A 232 -20.35 11.43 -3.37
CA PHE A 232 -19.18 10.61 -3.71
C PHE A 232 -19.52 9.51 -4.73
N ALA A 233 -20.68 8.87 -4.58
CA ALA A 233 -21.16 7.88 -5.55
C ALA A 233 -21.37 8.46 -6.96
N LYS A 234 -21.62 9.78 -7.10
CA LYS A 234 -21.68 10.43 -8.42
C LYS A 234 -20.30 10.44 -9.07
N LEU A 235 -19.24 10.77 -8.32
CA LEU A 235 -17.86 10.75 -8.80
C LEU A 235 -17.47 9.34 -9.28
N GLU A 236 -17.78 8.32 -8.47
CA GLU A 236 -17.56 6.90 -8.83
C GLU A 236 -18.32 6.46 -10.09
N ARG A 237 -19.45 7.12 -10.40
CA ARG A 237 -20.24 6.88 -11.63
C ARG A 237 -19.84 7.79 -12.78
N GLY A 238 -18.74 8.55 -12.66
CA GLY A 238 -18.18 9.37 -13.71
C GLY A 238 -18.71 10.81 -13.78
N ALA A 239 -19.37 11.32 -12.74
CA ALA A 239 -19.68 12.75 -12.68
C ALA A 239 -18.41 13.58 -12.55
N GLU A 240 -18.34 14.72 -13.24
CA GLU A 240 -17.16 15.59 -13.23
C GLU A 240 -16.99 16.34 -11.91
N PHE A 241 -18.08 16.60 -11.19
CA PHE A 241 -18.10 17.39 -9.96
C PHE A 241 -18.95 16.75 -8.87
N ALA A 242 -18.63 17.08 -7.62
CA ALA A 242 -19.42 16.76 -6.45
C ALA A 242 -19.42 17.90 -5.43
N GLN A 243 -20.53 18.05 -4.71
CA GLN A 243 -20.67 19.04 -3.65
C GLN A 243 -20.11 18.49 -2.32
N THR A 244 -19.26 19.28 -1.66
CA THR A 244 -18.74 19.00 -0.30
C THR A 244 -19.16 20.09 0.68
N SER A 245 -18.84 19.92 1.96
CA SER A 245 -19.00 20.96 2.99
C SER A 245 -18.12 22.20 2.74
N ALA A 246 -17.06 22.07 1.94
CA ALA A 246 -16.12 23.15 1.62
C ALA A 246 -16.28 23.71 0.20
N GLY A 247 -17.34 23.33 -0.51
CA GLY A 247 -17.62 23.77 -1.89
C GLY A 247 -17.58 22.63 -2.91
N LEU A 248 -17.61 22.99 -4.18
CA LEU A 248 -17.57 22.05 -5.30
C LEU A 248 -16.13 21.54 -5.50
N ILE A 249 -15.96 20.23 -5.69
CA ILE A 249 -14.69 19.60 -6.06
C ILE A 249 -14.82 18.89 -7.41
N LYS A 250 -13.71 18.72 -8.13
CA LYS A 250 -13.66 17.95 -9.38
C LYS A 250 -13.29 16.50 -9.12
N ALA A 251 -13.82 15.58 -9.93
CA ALA A 251 -13.40 14.19 -9.94
C ALA A 251 -11.88 14.03 -10.17
N SER A 252 -11.30 14.87 -11.03
CA SER A 252 -9.85 14.88 -11.29
C SER A 252 -8.99 15.32 -10.10
N GLU A 253 -9.61 15.83 -9.04
CA GLU A 253 -8.94 16.24 -7.79
C GLU A 253 -9.08 15.17 -6.70
N VAL A 254 -9.75 14.04 -6.95
CA VAL A 254 -9.95 12.97 -5.96
C VAL A 254 -9.16 11.74 -6.38
N CYS A 255 -8.21 11.27 -5.57
CA CYS A 255 -7.34 10.16 -5.92
C CYS A 255 -7.86 8.78 -5.50
N CYS A 256 -8.86 8.72 -4.62
CA CYS A 256 -9.45 7.46 -4.15
C CYS A 256 -10.58 6.91 -5.03
N ILE A 257 -11.00 7.62 -6.08
CA ILE A 257 -12.09 7.16 -6.96
C ILE A 257 -11.62 6.14 -8.00
N GLY A 258 -12.51 5.21 -8.38
CA GLY A 258 -12.31 4.30 -9.51
C GLY A 258 -11.31 3.16 -9.25
N LYS A 259 -10.93 2.94 -7.99
CA LYS A 259 -9.97 1.91 -7.58
C LYS A 259 -10.62 0.63 -7.04
N GLY A 260 -11.93 0.43 -7.23
CA GLY A 260 -12.66 -0.77 -6.81
C GLY A 260 -13.07 -0.81 -5.33
N GLU A 261 -12.47 0.04 -4.49
CA GLU A 261 -12.68 0.05 -3.05
C GLU A 261 -14.07 0.56 -2.66
N TRP A 262 -14.59 1.56 -3.37
CA TRP A 262 -15.96 2.05 -3.16
C TRP A 262 -16.99 0.92 -3.30
N GLN A 263 -16.84 0.04 -4.28
CA GLN A 263 -17.77 -1.07 -4.50
C GLN A 263 -17.69 -2.13 -3.37
N ALA A 264 -16.53 -2.28 -2.74
CA ALA A 264 -16.38 -3.12 -1.54
C ALA A 264 -17.05 -2.47 -0.33
N PHE A 265 -16.82 -1.17 -0.13
CA PHE A 265 -17.43 -0.39 0.94
C PHE A 265 -18.96 -0.27 0.82
N GLU A 266 -19.48 0.02 -0.37
CA GLU A 266 -20.92 0.18 -0.62
C GLU A 266 -21.70 -1.11 -0.30
N LYS A 267 -21.11 -2.29 -0.55
CA LYS A 267 -21.69 -3.56 -0.11
C LYS A 267 -21.81 -3.60 1.41
N HIS A 268 -20.75 -3.24 2.13
CA HIS A 268 -20.75 -3.22 3.59
C HIS A 268 -21.83 -2.29 4.18
N LEU A 269 -22.00 -1.09 3.62
CA LEU A 269 -23.08 -0.17 4.01
C LEU A 269 -24.46 -0.82 3.86
N LYS A 270 -24.75 -1.41 2.69
CA LYS A 270 -26.05 -2.03 2.38
C LYS A 270 -26.34 -3.28 3.23
N PHE A 271 -25.31 -3.97 3.71
CA PHE A 271 -25.46 -5.11 4.62
C PHE A 271 -25.83 -4.65 6.03
N ASN A 272 -25.21 -3.57 6.52
CA ASN A 272 -25.45 -3.08 7.89
C ASN A 272 -26.72 -2.23 8.05
N GLU A 273 -27.25 -1.63 6.98
CA GLU A 273 -28.59 -1.01 6.97
C GLU A 273 -29.73 -2.01 7.17
N LYS A 274 -29.49 -3.32 7.01
CA LYS A 274 -30.50 -4.38 7.21
C LYS A 274 -30.46 -5.03 8.59
N THR A 275 -29.51 -4.63 9.44
CA THR A 275 -29.27 -5.24 10.76
C THR A 275 -29.40 -4.26 11.93
N CYS A 276 -29.91 -3.05 11.68
CA CYS A 276 -30.36 -2.11 12.71
C CYS A 276 -31.87 -1.89 12.59
#